data_AF-A0A1J5K6F8-F1
#
_entry.id   AF-A0A1J5K6F8-F1
#
_cell.length_a   1.000
_cell.length_b   1.000
_cell.length_c   1.000
_cell.angle_alpha   90.00
_cell.angle_beta   90.00
_cell.angle_gamma   90.00
#
_symmetry.space_group_name_H-M   'P 1'
#
loop_
_entity.id
_entity.type
_entity.pdbx_description
1 polymer ?
#
loop_
_entity_poly.entity_id
_entity_poly.type
_entity_poly.pdbx_seq_one_letter_code
_entity_poly.pdbx_strand_id
1 'polypeptide(L)'
;MSETTHKIKVPENETFESIIEQKDNGGKFVFYEYLIPRPLIAPGRGASKIYFVKEGEKTKYHVKYNTITLLWGWWGLPFGPAYIPKTLKNNKTGIDVTEDVYNNITKEDFLQGQVIIKNVATAFIPIDKSSLKELTKCFKKYEKKKTPFTTAPITGTYIDTNNPAITIGLSGDDMVKVDELRKDIYKYFFANIQFKFMNLDDGSELSDKLKKQGRSIQL
;
A
#
# COMPACT_ATOMS: atom_id res chain seq x y z
N MET A 1 -2.60 3.00 15.29
CA MET A 1 -1.63 2.83 14.19
C MET A 1 -0.50 1.99 14.75
N SER A 2 -0.05 0.96 14.04
CA SER A 2 1.08 0.14 14.49
C SER A 2 2.38 0.86 14.16
N GLU A 3 3.17 1.21 15.17
CA GLU A 3 4.51 1.75 14.94
C GLU A 3 5.43 0.63 14.44
N THR A 4 6.15 0.87 13.34
CA THR A 4 7.12 -0.09 12.80
C THR A 4 8.49 0.54 12.65
N THR A 5 9.52 -0.12 13.20
CA THR A 5 10.92 0.32 13.08
C THR A 5 11.56 -0.31 11.85
N HIS A 6 12.16 0.53 11.01
CA HIS A 6 12.90 0.10 9.82
C HIS A 6 14.33 0.62 9.87
N LYS A 7 15.29 -0.23 9.49
CA LYS A 7 16.69 0.19 9.33
C LYS A 7 16.82 1.01 8.06
N ILE A 8 17.48 2.16 8.14
CA ILE A 8 17.85 2.97 6.99
C ILE A 8 19.33 2.79 6.68
N LYS A 9 19.71 2.97 5.41
CA LYS A 9 21.08 3.04 4.96
C LYS A 9 21.24 4.29 4.11
N VAL A 10 22.11 5.16 4.60
CA VAL A 10 22.44 6.44 3.99
C VAL A 10 23.94 6.43 3.68
N PRO A 11 24.41 7.06 2.57
CA PRO A 11 25.84 7.23 2.32
C PRO A 11 26.54 7.93 3.49
N GLU A 12 27.76 7.51 3.82
CA GLU A 12 28.48 7.94 5.04
C GLU A 12 28.76 9.45 5.10
N ASN A 13 28.75 10.12 3.95
CA ASN A 13 29.01 11.54 3.81
C ASN A 13 27.74 12.42 3.95
N GLU A 14 26.56 11.83 4.12
CA GLU A 14 25.32 12.60 4.27
C GLU A 14 25.03 12.92 5.74
N THR A 15 24.67 14.17 5.99
CA THR A 15 24.10 14.60 7.28
C THR A 15 22.58 14.52 7.27
N PHE A 16 21.97 14.58 8.44
CA PHE A 16 20.51 14.68 8.55
C PHE A 16 19.99 15.91 7.79
N GLU A 17 20.66 17.06 7.96
CA GLU A 17 20.30 18.31 7.30
C GLU A 17 20.37 18.19 5.77
N SER A 18 21.43 17.56 5.23
CA SER A 18 21.58 17.29 3.79
C SER A 18 20.43 16.46 3.22
N ILE A 19 19.95 15.47 3.97
CA ILE A 19 18.85 14.61 3.55
C ILE A 19 17.52 15.38 3.55
N ILE A 20 17.29 16.20 4.57
CA ILE A 20 16.07 17.02 4.65
C ILE A 20 16.04 18.04 3.51
N GLU A 21 17.17 18.69 3.19
CA GLU A 21 17.28 19.58 2.03
C GLU A 21 17.05 18.85 0.69
N GLN A 22 17.41 17.57 0.60
CA GLN A 22 17.20 16.76 -0.59
C GLN A 22 15.75 16.32 -0.79
N LYS A 23 14.87 16.50 0.20
CA LYS A 23 13.43 16.22 0.06
C LYS A 23 12.82 16.93 -1.16
N ASP A 24 13.12 18.21 -1.30
CA ASP A 24 12.57 19.04 -2.38
C ASP A 24 13.40 18.95 -3.67
N ASN A 25 14.62 18.40 -3.57
CA ASN A 25 15.55 18.17 -4.69
C ASN A 25 15.53 16.70 -5.17
N GLY A 26 14.40 16.00 -5.03
CA GLY A 26 14.20 14.68 -5.62
C GLY A 26 14.92 13.50 -4.93
N GLY A 27 15.45 13.68 -3.71
CA GLY A 27 16.03 12.61 -2.90
C GLY A 27 14.98 11.63 -2.41
N LYS A 28 15.23 10.33 -2.60
CA LYS A 28 14.27 9.25 -2.38
C LYS A 28 14.70 8.25 -1.33
N PHE A 29 13.71 7.62 -0.69
CA PHE A 29 13.90 6.43 0.12
C PHE A 29 13.23 5.24 -0.54
N VAL A 30 14.01 4.18 -0.78
CA VAL A 30 13.51 2.97 -1.43
C VAL A 30 13.94 1.72 -0.70
N PHE A 31 13.13 0.67 -0.73
CA PHE A 31 13.55 -0.68 -0.36
C PHE A 31 13.41 -1.64 -1.53
N TYR A 32 14.06 -2.80 -1.41
CA TYR A 32 14.05 -3.87 -2.39
C TYR A 32 13.44 -5.12 -1.77
N GLU A 33 12.55 -5.77 -2.51
CA GLU A 33 11.95 -7.03 -2.12
C GLU A 33 12.90 -8.19 -2.40
N TYR A 34 12.81 -9.26 -1.61
CA TYR A 34 13.38 -10.55 -1.96
C TYR A 34 12.45 -11.68 -1.56
N LEU A 35 12.49 -12.79 -2.30
CA LEU A 35 11.68 -13.96 -2.01
C LEU A 35 12.36 -14.85 -0.96
N ILE A 36 11.59 -15.23 0.05
CA ILE A 36 11.96 -16.21 1.06
C ILE A 36 11.27 -17.53 0.67
N PRO A 37 12.02 -18.61 0.39
CA PRO A 37 11.43 -19.86 -0.03
C PRO A 37 10.61 -20.45 1.10
N ARG A 38 9.41 -20.91 0.76
CA ARG A 38 8.54 -21.67 1.65
C ARG A 38 8.08 -22.89 0.87
N PRO A 39 8.55 -24.10 1.21
CA PRO A 39 8.09 -25.32 0.56
C PRO A 39 6.56 -25.44 0.68
N LEU A 40 5.90 -25.91 -0.39
CA LEU A 40 4.46 -26.24 -0.44
C LEU A 40 3.45 -25.07 -0.39
N ILE A 41 3.90 -23.82 -0.16
CA ILE A 41 3.04 -22.63 -0.16
C ILE A 41 3.68 -21.48 -0.96
N ALA A 42 2.96 -20.39 -1.16
CA ALA A 42 3.51 -19.20 -1.81
C ALA A 42 4.78 -18.72 -1.06
N PRO A 43 5.83 -18.24 -1.77
CA PRO A 43 7.04 -17.75 -1.13
C PRO A 43 6.72 -16.56 -0.21
N GLY A 44 7.47 -16.45 0.89
CA GLY A 44 7.45 -15.25 1.72
C GLY A 44 8.10 -14.09 0.99
N ARG A 45 7.78 -12.86 1.40
CA ARG A 45 8.45 -11.66 0.90
C ARG A 45 9.21 -11.00 2.04
N GLY A 46 10.51 -10.85 1.87
CA GLY A 46 11.34 -10.02 2.72
C GLY A 46 11.55 -8.64 2.10
N ALA A 47 11.77 -7.65 2.95
CA ALA A 47 12.17 -6.30 2.56
C ALA A 47 13.62 -6.06 3.00
N SER A 48 14.39 -5.37 2.16
CA SER A 48 15.71 -4.88 2.52
C SER A 48 15.64 -3.80 3.61
N LYS A 49 16.82 -3.30 4.02
CA LYS A 49 16.89 -1.97 4.64
C LYS A 49 16.32 -0.93 3.66
N ILE A 50 15.86 0.19 4.18
CA ILE A 50 15.50 1.34 3.34
C ILE A 50 16.80 2.04 2.94
N TYR A 51 16.98 2.36 1.67
CA TYR A 51 18.14 3.03 1.13
C TYR A 51 17.77 4.45 0.73
N PHE A 52 18.59 5.41 1.14
CA PHE A 52 18.56 6.75 0.55
C PHE A 52 19.21 6.74 -0.83
N VAL A 53 18.58 7.41 -1.79
CA VAL A 53 19.03 7.52 -3.17
C VAL A 53 18.89 8.98 -3.59
N LYS A 54 19.99 9.61 -3.99
CA LYS A 54 19.94 10.99 -4.48
C LYS A 54 19.26 11.08 -5.83
N GLU A 55 18.76 12.26 -6.19
CA GLU A 55 18.26 12.50 -7.53
C GLU A 55 19.34 12.21 -8.58
N GLY A 56 18.96 11.47 -9.63
CA GLY A 56 19.87 11.09 -10.72
C GLY A 56 20.88 9.99 -10.38
N GLU A 57 20.98 9.55 -9.11
CA GLU A 57 21.92 8.51 -8.71
C GLU A 57 21.47 7.13 -9.19
N LYS A 58 22.36 6.43 -9.90
CA LYS A 58 22.13 5.04 -10.30
C LYS A 58 22.65 4.10 -9.22
N THR A 59 21.74 3.55 -8.42
CA THR A 59 22.13 2.60 -7.37
C THR A 59 22.02 1.14 -7.82
N LYS A 60 22.97 0.32 -7.37
CA LYS A 60 23.03 -1.13 -7.65
C LYS A 60 22.58 -1.99 -6.46
N TYR A 61 21.94 -1.39 -5.46
CA TYR A 61 21.50 -2.10 -4.25
C TYR A 61 20.52 -3.25 -4.57
N HIS A 62 19.70 -3.09 -5.60
CA HIS A 62 18.79 -4.13 -6.09
C HIS A 62 19.49 -5.42 -6.52
N VAL A 63 20.75 -5.36 -6.99
CA VAL A 63 21.46 -6.54 -7.54
C VAL A 63 21.54 -7.65 -6.51
N LYS A 64 21.92 -7.32 -5.27
CA LYS A 64 22.01 -8.28 -4.17
C LYS A 64 20.68 -9.00 -3.94
N TYR A 65 19.58 -8.26 -3.88
CA TYR A 65 18.25 -8.80 -3.59
C TYR A 65 17.62 -9.56 -4.76
N ASN A 66 17.93 -9.14 -5.99
CA ASN A 66 17.57 -9.86 -7.20
C ASN A 66 18.32 -11.20 -7.29
N THR A 67 19.61 -11.24 -6.94
CA THR A 67 20.38 -12.49 -6.88
C THR A 67 19.79 -13.45 -5.86
N ILE A 68 19.46 -12.98 -4.66
CA ILE A 68 18.76 -13.80 -3.64
C ILE A 68 17.45 -14.34 -4.22
N THR A 69 16.63 -13.47 -4.83
CA THR A 69 15.35 -13.85 -5.42
C THR A 69 15.49 -14.91 -6.52
N LEU A 70 16.49 -14.79 -7.39
CA LEU A 70 16.73 -15.76 -8.45
C LEU A 70 17.22 -17.11 -7.91
N LEU A 71 18.11 -17.08 -6.91
CA LEU A 71 18.67 -18.29 -6.30
C LEU A 71 17.71 -19.00 -5.35
N TRP A 72 16.78 -18.28 -4.71
CA TRP A 72 15.92 -18.81 -3.65
C TRP A 72 14.44 -18.88 -4.05
N GLY A 73 13.99 -18.06 -4.99
CA GLY A 73 12.58 -17.93 -5.37
C GLY A 73 11.98 -19.14 -6.10
N TRP A 74 12.80 -20.08 -6.56
CA TRP A 74 12.37 -21.31 -7.24
C TRP A 74 12.16 -22.50 -6.30
N TRP A 75 12.67 -22.45 -5.06
CA TRP A 75 12.56 -23.54 -4.06
C TRP A 75 11.18 -23.62 -3.38
N GLY A 76 10.10 -23.40 -4.15
CA GLY A 76 8.70 -23.39 -3.70
C GLY A 76 7.74 -23.87 -4.80
N LEU A 77 8.05 -25.00 -5.44
CA LEU A 77 7.21 -25.64 -6.46
C LEU A 77 5.78 -25.86 -5.94
N PRO A 78 4.71 -25.58 -6.73
CA PRO A 78 4.69 -25.02 -8.10
C PRO A 78 4.67 -23.48 -8.19
N PHE A 79 4.62 -22.76 -7.07
CA PHE A 79 4.27 -21.33 -7.07
C PHE A 79 5.46 -20.36 -7.14
N GLY A 80 6.65 -20.77 -6.68
CA GLY A 80 7.83 -19.90 -6.56
C GLY A 80 8.18 -19.08 -7.82
N PRO A 81 8.41 -19.74 -8.98
CA PRO A 81 8.82 -19.04 -10.20
C PRO A 81 7.87 -17.95 -10.69
N ALA A 82 6.56 -18.09 -10.44
CA ALA A 82 5.56 -17.11 -10.87
C ALA A 82 5.73 -15.73 -10.21
N TYR A 83 6.36 -15.65 -9.03
CA TYR A 83 6.57 -14.39 -8.30
C TYR A 83 7.87 -13.68 -8.68
N ILE A 84 8.82 -14.37 -9.32
CA ILE A 84 10.14 -13.83 -9.66
C ILE A 84 10.00 -12.61 -10.59
N PRO A 85 9.27 -12.66 -11.74
CA PRO A 85 9.22 -11.53 -12.67
C PRO A 85 8.65 -10.26 -12.03
N LYS A 86 7.61 -10.39 -11.20
CA LYS A 86 7.01 -9.26 -10.47
C LYS A 86 8.01 -8.65 -9.48
N THR A 87 8.72 -9.48 -8.73
CA THR A 87 9.71 -9.02 -7.73
C THR A 87 10.88 -8.28 -8.40
N LEU A 88 11.43 -8.84 -9.49
CA LEU A 88 12.50 -8.20 -10.26
C LEU A 88 12.04 -6.86 -10.87
N LYS A 89 10.79 -6.79 -11.36
CA LYS A 89 10.21 -5.56 -11.90
C LYS A 89 10.10 -4.48 -10.82
N ASN A 90 9.59 -4.82 -9.63
CA ASN A 90 9.48 -3.89 -8.50
C ASN A 90 10.86 -3.36 -8.08
N ASN A 91 11.88 -4.22 -8.08
CA ASN A 91 13.24 -3.84 -7.69
C ASN A 91 13.99 -3.00 -8.71
N LYS A 92 13.49 -2.82 -9.94
CA LYS A 92 14.18 -2.05 -10.99
C LYS A 92 14.45 -0.61 -10.56
N THR A 93 13.49 0.01 -9.87
CA THR A 93 13.60 1.35 -9.29
C THR A 93 13.60 1.33 -7.76
N GLY A 94 13.39 0.15 -7.16
CA GLY A 94 13.04 0.03 -5.75
C GLY A 94 11.57 0.41 -5.51
N ILE A 95 11.04 -0.03 -4.37
CA ILE A 95 9.74 0.38 -3.87
C ILE A 95 9.93 1.67 -3.09
N ASP A 96 9.27 2.73 -3.57
CA ASP A 96 9.35 4.08 -3.03
C ASP A 96 8.56 4.18 -1.71
N VAL A 97 9.25 4.63 -0.66
CA VAL A 97 8.71 4.91 0.69
C VAL A 97 9.12 6.31 1.14
N THR A 98 9.41 7.19 0.19
CA THR A 98 10.00 8.52 0.44
C THR A 98 9.14 9.37 1.38
N GLU A 99 7.84 9.45 1.11
CA GLU A 99 6.92 10.23 1.95
C GLU A 99 6.78 9.64 3.36
N ASP A 100 6.70 8.30 3.47
CA ASP A 100 6.63 7.61 4.75
C ASP A 100 7.87 7.94 5.60
N VAL A 101 9.07 7.91 5.00
CA VAL A 101 10.29 8.23 5.73
C VAL A 101 10.33 9.71 6.11
N TYR A 102 10.12 10.65 5.18
CA TYR A 102 10.20 12.08 5.49
C TYR A 102 9.15 12.56 6.49
N ASN A 103 7.98 11.93 6.55
CA ASN A 103 6.94 12.29 7.51
C ASN A 103 7.23 11.79 8.93
N ASN A 104 8.21 10.89 9.11
CA ASN A 104 8.47 10.23 10.38
C ASN A 104 9.92 10.30 10.87
N ILE A 105 10.89 10.55 9.98
CA ILE A 105 12.31 10.53 10.33
C ILE A 105 12.66 11.71 11.25
N THR A 106 13.24 11.38 12.39
CA THR A 106 13.80 12.35 13.34
C THR A 106 15.33 12.34 13.25
N LYS A 107 15.97 13.37 13.82
CA LYS A 107 17.44 13.44 13.87
C LYS A 107 18.00 12.29 14.71
N GLU A 108 17.32 11.94 15.80
CA GLU A 108 17.67 10.86 16.70
C GLU A 108 17.59 9.50 15.98
N ASP A 109 16.51 9.23 15.26
CA ASP A 109 16.34 8.00 14.48
C ASP A 109 17.39 7.88 13.38
N PHE A 110 17.68 9.00 12.70
CA PHE A 110 18.73 9.06 11.69
C PHE A 110 20.10 8.67 12.24
N LEU A 111 20.49 9.25 13.38
CA LEU A 111 21.77 8.93 14.05
C LEU A 111 21.84 7.46 14.49
N GLN A 112 20.70 6.83 14.78
CA GLN A 112 20.60 5.41 15.09
C GLN A 112 20.55 4.51 13.83
N GLY A 113 20.54 5.09 12.64
CA GLY A 113 20.45 4.34 11.37
C GLY A 113 19.10 3.64 11.19
N GLN A 114 18.02 4.25 11.70
CA GLN A 114 16.66 3.74 11.59
C GLN A 114 15.63 4.84 11.31
N VAL A 115 14.37 4.43 11.17
CA VAL A 115 13.19 5.28 11.14
C VAL A 115 12.03 4.53 11.78
N ILE A 116 11.23 5.21 12.60
CA ILE A 116 10.02 4.66 13.20
C ILE A 116 8.83 5.21 12.43
N ILE A 117 8.20 4.38 11.60
CA ILE A 117 7.04 4.77 10.82
C ILE A 117 5.80 4.71 11.71
N LYS A 118 5.25 5.89 12.02
CA LYS A 118 4.01 6.07 12.78
C LYS A 118 2.85 6.46 11.86
N ASN A 119 3.15 7.34 10.89
CA ASN A 119 2.22 7.85 9.90
C ASN A 119 2.58 7.32 8.52
N VAL A 120 1.82 6.37 7.99
CA VAL A 120 1.96 5.96 6.60
C VAL A 120 1.27 6.97 5.69
N ALA A 121 1.99 7.48 4.70
CA ALA A 121 1.48 8.34 3.64
C ALA A 121 0.44 7.58 2.81
N THR A 122 0.74 6.33 2.43
CA THR A 122 -0.18 5.46 1.67
C THR A 122 -0.97 4.55 2.60
N ALA A 123 -2.23 4.91 2.87
CA ALA A 123 -3.15 4.09 3.66
C ALA A 123 -4.00 3.16 2.78
N PHE A 124 -4.26 3.56 1.53
CA PHE A 124 -5.09 2.83 0.59
C PHE A 124 -4.37 2.53 -0.71
N ILE A 125 -4.60 1.34 -1.24
CA ILE A 125 -4.25 0.99 -2.63
C ILE A 125 -5.52 0.76 -3.45
N PRO A 126 -5.47 0.94 -4.79
CA PRO A 126 -6.59 0.58 -5.63
C PRO A 126 -6.97 -0.89 -5.43
N ILE A 127 -8.28 -1.15 -5.29
CA ILE A 127 -8.79 -2.52 -5.26
C ILE A 127 -8.50 -3.22 -6.59
N ASP A 128 -8.46 -4.55 -6.58
CA ASP A 128 -8.23 -5.31 -7.80
C ASP A 128 -9.39 -5.14 -8.80
N LYS A 129 -9.08 -5.33 -10.09
CA LYS A 129 -10.03 -5.09 -11.18
C LYS A 129 -11.29 -5.95 -11.10
N SER A 130 -11.18 -7.18 -10.59
CA SER A 130 -12.32 -8.10 -10.49
C SER A 130 -13.27 -7.63 -9.39
N SER A 131 -12.73 -7.34 -8.20
CA SER A 131 -13.52 -6.80 -7.09
C SER A 131 -14.17 -5.47 -7.44
N LEU A 132 -13.46 -4.57 -8.14
CA LEU A 132 -14.05 -3.30 -8.61
C LEU A 132 -15.23 -3.51 -9.54
N LYS A 133 -15.14 -4.49 -10.44
CA LYS A 133 -16.21 -4.81 -11.39
C LYS A 133 -17.45 -5.34 -10.67
N GLU A 134 -17.28 -6.24 -9.72
CA GLU A 134 -18.40 -6.81 -8.95
C GLU A 134 -19.02 -5.77 -8.01
N LEU A 135 -18.23 -4.91 -7.36
CA LEU A 135 -18.75 -3.79 -6.58
C LEU A 135 -19.55 -2.83 -7.47
N THR A 136 -19.00 -2.43 -8.62
CA THR A 136 -19.70 -1.57 -9.58
C THR A 136 -21.07 -2.13 -9.97
N LYS A 137 -21.17 -3.44 -10.24
CA LYS A 137 -22.45 -4.11 -10.53
C LYS A 137 -23.42 -4.07 -9.34
N CYS A 138 -22.91 -4.32 -8.13
CA CYS A 138 -23.71 -4.31 -6.91
C CYS A 138 -24.34 -2.93 -6.69
N PHE A 139 -23.53 -1.87 -6.77
CA PHE A 139 -23.98 -0.49 -6.59
C PHE A 139 -24.96 -0.05 -7.69
N LYS A 140 -24.67 -0.36 -8.96
CA LYS A 140 -25.61 -0.12 -10.08
C LYS A 140 -26.97 -0.79 -9.87
N LYS A 141 -26.96 -2.02 -9.36
CA LYS A 141 -28.19 -2.77 -9.08
C LYS A 141 -28.95 -2.19 -7.88
N TYR A 142 -28.23 -1.67 -6.89
CA TYR A 142 -28.82 -0.96 -5.76
C TYR A 142 -29.56 0.29 -6.24
N GLU A 143 -28.90 1.19 -6.99
CA GLU A 143 -29.54 2.41 -7.49
C GLU A 143 -30.76 2.14 -8.38
N LYS A 144 -30.70 1.12 -9.23
CA LYS A 144 -31.86 0.75 -10.07
C LYS A 144 -33.09 0.32 -9.28
N LYS A 145 -32.92 -0.15 -8.05
CA LYS A 145 -33.99 -0.68 -7.21
C LYS A 145 -34.41 0.27 -6.08
N LYS A 146 -33.56 1.24 -5.77
CA LYS A 146 -33.60 2.03 -4.53
C LYS A 146 -33.30 3.49 -4.86
N THR A 147 -32.97 4.28 -3.84
CA THR A 147 -32.55 5.66 -4.00
C THR A 147 -31.13 5.74 -4.55
N PRO A 148 -30.85 6.63 -5.52
CA PRO A 148 -29.49 6.95 -5.96
C PRO A 148 -28.58 7.43 -4.82
N PHE A 149 -27.27 7.36 -5.03
CA PHE A 149 -26.28 7.95 -4.14
C PHE A 149 -26.16 9.45 -4.36
N THR A 150 -25.91 10.20 -3.30
CA THR A 150 -25.70 11.65 -3.39
C THR A 150 -24.41 11.97 -4.15
N THR A 151 -23.38 11.15 -3.93
CA THR A 151 -22.10 11.24 -4.65
C THR A 151 -21.60 9.85 -5.02
N ALA A 152 -20.75 9.76 -6.05
CA ALA A 152 -20.18 8.49 -6.47
C ALA A 152 -19.30 7.91 -5.34
N PRO A 153 -19.61 6.70 -4.82
CA PRO A 153 -18.83 6.06 -3.76
C PRO A 153 -17.37 5.91 -4.15
N ILE A 154 -16.47 5.98 -3.17
CA ILE A 154 -15.02 5.79 -3.37
C ILE A 154 -14.59 4.51 -2.69
N THR A 155 -13.70 3.72 -3.31
CA THR A 155 -13.21 2.48 -2.72
C THR A 155 -11.71 2.31 -2.84
N GLY A 156 -11.11 1.68 -1.82
CA GLY A 156 -9.69 1.35 -1.75
C GLY A 156 -9.45 0.21 -0.77
N THR A 157 -8.40 -0.59 -0.99
CA THR A 157 -7.97 -1.57 0.00
C THR A 157 -7.14 -0.84 1.05
N TYR A 158 -7.61 -0.82 2.29
CA TYR A 158 -6.85 -0.30 3.43
C TYR A 158 -5.73 -1.27 3.77
N ILE A 159 -4.49 -0.78 3.73
CA ILE A 159 -3.28 -1.61 3.89
C ILE A 159 -2.48 -1.29 5.17
N ASP A 160 -2.84 -0.21 5.88
CA ASP A 160 -2.25 0.14 7.18
C ASP A 160 -2.86 -0.70 8.32
N THR A 161 -2.88 -2.02 8.12
CA THR A 161 -3.43 -2.98 9.08
C THR A 161 -2.92 -4.38 8.77
N ASN A 162 -2.83 -5.22 9.81
CA ASN A 162 -2.47 -6.63 9.65
C ASN A 162 -3.47 -7.41 8.78
N ASN A 163 -4.73 -6.95 8.71
CA ASN A 163 -5.80 -7.58 7.94
C ASN A 163 -6.38 -6.58 6.93
N PRO A 164 -5.82 -6.50 5.70
CA PRO A 164 -6.29 -5.58 4.69
C PRO A 164 -7.79 -5.77 4.42
N ALA A 165 -8.50 -4.65 4.30
CA ALA A 165 -9.95 -4.65 4.09
C ALA A 165 -10.32 -3.70 2.96
N ILE A 166 -11.30 -4.10 2.16
CA ILE A 166 -11.87 -3.21 1.14
C ILE A 166 -12.70 -2.17 1.89
N THR A 167 -12.30 -0.90 1.77
CA THR A 167 -13.00 0.22 2.38
C THR A 167 -13.81 0.93 1.30
N ILE A 168 -15.05 1.27 1.64
CA ILE A 168 -16.00 1.97 0.79
C ILE A 168 -16.40 3.26 1.51
N GLY A 169 -16.02 4.38 0.93
CA GLY A 169 -16.42 5.72 1.32
C GLY A 169 -17.74 6.11 0.68
N LEU A 170 -18.67 6.59 1.50
CA LEU A 170 -19.95 7.16 1.09
C LEU A 170 -20.07 8.59 1.62
N SER A 171 -20.91 9.41 1.00
CA SER A 171 -21.29 10.70 1.60
C SER A 171 -22.00 10.47 2.94
N GLY A 172 -21.98 11.46 3.82
CA GLY A 172 -22.65 11.41 5.13
C GLY A 172 -24.12 11.03 5.01
N ASP A 173 -24.82 11.61 4.03
CA ASP A 173 -26.24 11.33 3.76
C ASP A 173 -26.49 9.89 3.28
N ASP A 174 -25.50 9.29 2.61
CA ASP A 174 -25.58 7.92 2.11
C ASP A 174 -25.22 6.87 3.16
N MET A 175 -24.65 7.27 4.31
CA MET A 175 -24.24 6.33 5.37
C MET A 175 -25.40 5.51 5.95
N VAL A 176 -26.63 6.03 5.88
CA VAL A 176 -27.83 5.28 6.29
C VAL A 176 -28.09 4.04 5.43
N LYS A 177 -27.51 3.96 4.22
CA LYS A 177 -27.66 2.85 3.26
C LYS A 177 -26.71 1.68 3.54
N VAL A 178 -25.74 1.86 4.45
CA VAL A 178 -24.63 0.90 4.69
C VAL A 178 -25.10 -0.50 5.03
N ASP A 179 -26.09 -0.65 5.90
CA ASP A 179 -26.50 -1.97 6.37
C ASP A 179 -27.19 -2.80 5.29
N GLU A 180 -27.98 -2.16 4.42
CA GLU A 180 -28.58 -2.81 3.27
C GLU A 180 -27.53 -3.14 2.21
N LEU A 181 -26.63 -2.18 1.91
CA LEU A 181 -25.53 -2.40 0.97
C LEU A 181 -24.61 -3.53 1.39
N ARG A 182 -24.27 -3.62 2.68
CA ARG A 182 -23.43 -4.70 3.21
C ARG A 182 -24.07 -6.06 2.90
N LYS A 183 -25.38 -6.21 3.11
CA LYS A 183 -26.11 -7.44 2.79
C LYS A 183 -26.09 -7.75 1.30
N ASP A 184 -26.24 -6.74 0.45
CA ASP A 184 -26.19 -6.92 -1.00
C ASP A 184 -24.80 -7.27 -1.51
N ILE A 185 -23.74 -6.66 -0.98
CA ILE A 185 -22.34 -6.96 -1.32
C ILE A 185 -22.02 -8.42 -0.98
N TYR A 186 -22.36 -8.89 0.22
CA TYR A 186 -22.06 -10.28 0.61
C TYR A 186 -22.84 -11.35 -0.17
N LYS A 187 -23.79 -10.98 -1.05
CA LYS A 187 -24.37 -11.92 -2.03
C LYS A 187 -23.43 -12.18 -3.22
N TYR A 188 -22.49 -11.29 -3.49
CA TYR A 188 -21.56 -11.33 -4.62
C TYR A 188 -20.13 -11.68 -4.22
N PHE A 189 -19.78 -11.49 -2.94
CA PHE A 189 -18.44 -11.67 -2.42
C PHE A 189 -18.39 -12.77 -1.37
N PHE A 190 -17.28 -13.51 -1.34
CA PHE A 190 -17.04 -14.50 -0.30
C PHE A 190 -17.01 -13.85 1.09
N ALA A 191 -17.52 -14.55 2.10
CA ALA A 191 -17.64 -14.04 3.47
C ALA A 191 -16.30 -13.68 4.14
N ASN A 192 -15.19 -14.24 3.64
CA ASN A 192 -13.84 -13.92 4.13
C ASN A 192 -13.31 -12.56 3.62
N ILE A 193 -13.98 -11.92 2.66
CA ILE A 193 -13.63 -10.57 2.22
C ILE A 193 -14.23 -9.56 3.19
N GLN A 194 -13.37 -8.79 3.85
CA GLN A 194 -13.81 -7.77 4.81
C GLN A 194 -14.11 -6.46 4.10
N PHE A 195 -15.34 -5.97 4.29
CA PHE A 195 -15.78 -4.66 3.83
C PHE A 195 -15.92 -3.71 5.01
N LYS A 196 -15.25 -2.55 4.94
CA LYS A 196 -15.40 -1.43 5.86
C LYS A 196 -16.10 -0.29 5.15
N PHE A 197 -16.97 0.40 5.86
CA PHE A 197 -17.63 1.61 5.35
C PHE A 197 -17.12 2.81 6.14
N MET A 198 -16.92 3.93 5.45
CA MET A 198 -16.51 5.17 6.09
C MET A 198 -17.29 6.35 5.55
N ASN A 199 -17.52 7.33 6.41
CA ASN A 199 -18.10 8.60 6.02
C ASN A 199 -17.00 9.45 5.37
N LEU A 200 -17.24 9.91 4.14
CA LEU A 200 -16.31 10.79 3.43
C LEU A 200 -16.33 12.23 3.97
N ASP A 201 -17.37 12.63 4.70
CA ASP A 201 -17.59 14.01 5.15
C ASP A 201 -17.18 14.22 6.61
N ASP A 202 -16.52 13.24 7.24
CA ASP A 202 -16.14 13.28 8.66
C ASP A 202 -14.90 14.15 8.97
N GLY A 203 -14.20 14.64 7.94
CA GLY A 203 -12.98 15.45 8.08
C GLY A 203 -11.77 14.71 8.65
N SER A 204 -11.82 13.38 8.73
CA SER A 204 -10.69 12.57 9.21
C SER A 204 -9.56 12.49 8.19
N GLU A 205 -8.32 12.39 8.66
CA GLU A 205 -7.15 12.18 7.78
C GLU A 205 -7.33 10.93 6.90
N LEU A 206 -7.99 9.90 7.43
CA LEU A 206 -8.22 8.66 6.71
C LEU A 206 -9.23 8.83 5.57
N SER A 207 -10.29 9.64 5.75
CA SER A 207 -11.26 9.91 4.67
C SER A 207 -10.62 10.73 3.55
N ASP A 208 -9.77 11.71 3.89
CA ASP A 208 -8.98 12.46 2.91
C ASP A 208 -7.99 11.58 2.15
N LYS A 209 -7.32 10.63 2.84
CA LYS A 209 -6.47 9.63 2.19
C LYS A 209 -7.27 8.75 1.24
N LEU A 210 -8.46 8.27 1.62
CA LEU A 210 -9.30 7.47 0.72
C LEU A 210 -9.74 8.27 -0.51
N LYS A 211 -10.14 9.54 -0.35
CA LYS A 211 -10.51 10.41 -1.48
C LYS A 211 -9.35 10.56 -2.47
N LYS A 212 -8.13 10.74 -1.98
CA LYS A 212 -6.92 10.93 -2.81
C LYS A 212 -6.41 9.63 -3.45
N GLN A 213 -6.45 8.52 -2.72
CA GLN A 213 -5.77 7.26 -3.09
C GLN A 213 -6.72 6.20 -3.65
N GLY A 214 -8.01 6.32 -3.38
CA GLY A 214 -9.06 5.38 -3.79
C GLY A 214 -9.47 5.52 -5.25
N ARG A 215 -10.50 4.75 -5.62
CA ARG A 215 -11.13 4.76 -6.94
C ARG A 215 -12.62 5.02 -6.78
N SER A 216 -13.16 5.94 -7.56
CA SER A 216 -14.61 6.13 -7.63
C SER A 216 -15.28 4.92 -8.30
N ILE A 217 -16.39 4.47 -7.74
CA ILE A 217 -17.28 3.46 -8.30
C ILE A 217 -18.17 4.18 -9.33
N GLN A 218 -18.02 3.79 -10.60
CA GLN A 218 -18.80 4.38 -11.68
C GLN A 218 -20.20 3.77 -11.73
N LEU A 219 -21.17 4.51 -11.18
CA LEU A 219 -22.60 4.20 -11.17
C LEU A 219 -23.26 4.31 -12.55
#